data_AF-A0A5N9AFT0-F1
#
_entry.id   AF-A0A5N9AFT0-F1
#
_cell.length_a   1.000
_cell.length_b   1.000
_cell.length_c   1.000
_cell.angle_alpha   90.00
_cell.angle_beta   90.00
_cell.angle_gamma   90.00
#
_symmetry.space_group_name_H-M   'P 1'
#
loop_
_entity.id
_entity.type
_entity.pdbx_description
1 polymer ?
#
loop_
_entity_poly.entity_id
_entity_poly.type
_entity_poly.pdbx_seq_one_letter_code
_entity_poly.pdbx_strand_id
1 'polypeptide(L)'
;MDSINRLNGTRTYLVGAMDRVADAGSGWRENITPTLEQMGVTVLNPCKKPIDVGVEDDDSRYWMEHYKETGQFDKIKQEYGVIRTVDLRCVDISDFIVAHIDLDVHACGTYEEITLANRQKKPILVHCKQGKKNAPNWLFFMLPHEHIFDSMDDLMVYLHYVNQSNNPRHYERWFFFNRDTEGVINNSKKIVNS
;
A
#
# COMPACT_ATOMS: atom_id res chain seq x y z
N MET A 1 11.89 29.35 -6.28
CA MET A 1 12.34 27.99 -5.91
C MET A 1 11.17 27.08 -6.20
N ASP A 2 11.34 26.13 -7.10
CA ASP A 2 10.28 25.14 -7.34
C ASP A 2 10.00 24.41 -6.03
N SER A 3 8.73 24.32 -5.65
CA SER A 3 8.30 23.61 -4.45
C SER A 3 8.71 22.14 -4.56
N ILE A 4 9.37 21.61 -3.53
CA ILE A 4 9.77 20.20 -3.45
C ILE A 4 8.52 19.32 -3.52
N ASN A 5 8.55 18.32 -4.39
CA ASN A 5 7.47 17.34 -4.55
C ASN A 5 8.07 15.92 -4.67
N ARG A 6 8.47 15.35 -3.54
CA ARG A 6 9.23 14.07 -3.49
C ARG A 6 8.43 12.86 -3.93
N LEU A 7 7.11 12.89 -3.76
CA LEU A 7 6.23 11.78 -4.10
C LEU A 7 5.75 11.86 -5.56
N ASN A 8 6.09 12.92 -6.30
CA ASN A 8 5.68 13.07 -7.68
C ASN A 8 6.11 11.89 -8.56
N GLY A 9 5.15 11.31 -9.27
CA GLY A 9 5.31 10.16 -10.14
C GLY A 9 5.67 8.88 -9.41
N THR A 10 5.43 8.77 -8.11
CA THR A 10 5.45 7.50 -7.38
C THR A 10 4.10 6.80 -7.47
N ARG A 11 4.06 5.52 -7.13
CA ARG A 11 2.85 4.70 -7.05
C ARG A 11 2.60 4.26 -5.62
N THR A 12 1.34 4.23 -5.22
CA THR A 12 0.92 3.66 -3.94
C THR A 12 -0.23 2.70 -4.13
N TYR A 13 -0.26 1.63 -3.34
CA TYR A 13 -1.38 0.70 -3.29
C TYR A 13 -2.09 0.80 -1.94
N LEU A 14 -3.43 0.83 -2.00
CA LEU A 14 -4.30 1.05 -0.84
C LEU A 14 -4.74 -0.28 -0.22
N VAL A 15 -3.92 -0.74 0.71
CA VAL A 15 -4.00 -2.03 1.41
C VAL A 15 -5.06 -1.95 2.51
N GLY A 16 -5.95 -2.93 2.59
CA GLY A 16 -7.02 -2.93 3.60
C GLY A 16 -8.08 -3.97 3.30
N ALA A 17 -8.80 -4.42 4.33
CA ALA A 17 -9.79 -5.46 4.18
C ALA A 17 -10.88 -5.05 3.17
N MET A 18 -11.23 -6.01 2.30
CA MET A 18 -12.34 -5.94 1.36
C MET A 18 -13.43 -6.93 1.74
N ASP A 19 -13.03 -8.16 2.10
CA ASP A 19 -13.89 -9.18 2.70
C ASP A 19 -14.42 -8.73 4.07
N ARG A 20 -15.68 -9.04 4.35
CA ARG A 20 -16.39 -8.73 5.62
C ARG A 20 -16.44 -7.25 5.97
N VAL A 21 -16.28 -6.37 4.99
CA VAL A 21 -16.46 -4.93 5.11
C VAL A 21 -17.64 -4.50 4.24
N ALA A 22 -18.59 -3.79 4.83
CA ALA A 22 -19.87 -3.46 4.18
C ALA A 22 -19.72 -2.68 2.86
N ASP A 23 -18.73 -1.79 2.77
CA ASP A 23 -18.43 -0.98 1.57
C ASP A 23 -17.19 -1.47 0.81
N ALA A 24 -16.70 -2.68 1.10
CA ALA A 24 -15.40 -3.20 0.64
C ALA A 24 -14.19 -2.31 1.03
N GLY A 25 -14.37 -1.37 1.96
CA GLY A 25 -13.40 -0.33 2.28
C GLY A 25 -13.24 0.72 1.18
N SER A 26 -14.24 0.92 0.32
CA SER A 26 -14.19 1.93 -0.74
C SER A 26 -14.16 3.36 -0.19
N GLY A 27 -14.89 3.65 0.89
CA GLY A 27 -15.06 5.02 1.39
C GLY A 27 -13.75 5.71 1.80
N TRP A 28 -12.90 5.04 2.58
CA TRP A 28 -11.62 5.64 3.00
C TRP A 28 -10.63 5.77 1.83
N ARG A 29 -10.67 4.83 0.88
CA ARG A 29 -9.80 4.85 -0.30
C ARG A 29 -10.15 6.03 -1.19
N GLU A 30 -11.43 6.24 -1.45
CA GLU A 30 -11.93 7.38 -2.22
C GLU A 30 -11.67 8.71 -1.49
N ASN A 31 -11.71 8.72 -0.16
CA ASN A 31 -11.41 9.93 0.62
C ASN A 31 -9.97 10.42 0.48
N ILE A 32 -8.97 9.52 0.54
CA ILE A 32 -7.55 9.93 0.49
C ILE A 32 -6.98 10.08 -0.93
N THR A 33 -7.62 9.43 -1.92
CA THR A 33 -7.13 9.38 -3.31
C THR A 33 -6.90 10.77 -3.91
N PRO A 34 -7.84 11.74 -3.84
CA PRO A 34 -7.64 13.06 -4.44
C PRO A 34 -6.40 13.78 -3.89
N THR A 35 -6.14 13.64 -2.59
CA THR A 35 -4.97 14.25 -1.94
C THR A 35 -3.66 13.61 -2.40
N LEU A 36 -3.63 12.28 -2.55
CA LEU A 36 -2.47 11.57 -3.09
C LEU A 36 -2.20 11.95 -4.56
N GLU A 37 -3.25 12.05 -5.36
CA GLU A 37 -3.15 12.45 -6.77
C GLU A 37 -2.67 13.90 -6.92
N GLN A 38 -3.09 14.80 -6.03
CA GLN A 38 -2.56 16.18 -5.98
C GLN A 38 -1.06 16.24 -5.67
N MET A 39 -0.51 15.25 -4.94
CA MET A 39 0.94 15.10 -4.75
C MET A 39 1.65 14.49 -5.97
N GLY A 40 0.91 14.14 -7.03
CA GLY A 40 1.45 13.44 -8.20
C GLY A 40 1.66 11.95 -7.98
N VAL A 41 1.03 11.35 -6.96
CA VAL A 41 1.08 9.90 -6.72
C VAL A 41 0.02 9.20 -7.56
N THR A 42 0.40 8.14 -8.27
CA THR A 42 -0.55 7.23 -8.92
C THR A 42 -1.10 6.25 -7.89
N VAL A 43 -2.43 6.26 -7.70
CA VAL A 43 -3.10 5.39 -6.72
C VAL A 43 -3.59 4.10 -7.38
N LEU A 44 -3.13 2.98 -6.86
CA LEU A 44 -3.64 1.64 -7.16
C LEU A 44 -4.68 1.29 -6.10
N ASN A 45 -5.95 1.30 -6.50
CA ASN A 45 -7.08 1.03 -5.63
C ASN A 45 -7.62 -0.38 -5.91
N PRO A 46 -7.67 -1.30 -4.92
CA PRO A 46 -8.18 -2.64 -5.15
C PRO A 46 -9.68 -2.68 -5.51
N CYS A 47 -10.46 -1.66 -5.17
CA CYS A 47 -11.85 -1.53 -5.62
C CYS A 47 -11.98 -1.09 -7.08
N LYS A 48 -10.90 -0.56 -7.69
CA LYS A 48 -10.88 0.02 -9.05
C LYS A 48 -9.55 -0.30 -9.74
N LYS A 49 -9.25 -1.59 -9.89
CA LYS A 49 -7.99 -2.05 -10.48
C LYS A 49 -7.96 -1.65 -11.97
N PRO A 50 -6.83 -1.16 -12.51
CA PRO A 50 -6.72 -0.77 -13.92
C PRO A 50 -6.52 -1.98 -14.85
N ILE A 51 -7.14 -3.12 -14.53
CA ILE A 51 -7.11 -4.37 -15.30
C ILE A 51 -8.43 -5.13 -15.13
N ASP A 52 -8.84 -5.88 -16.15
CA ASP A 52 -10.08 -6.68 -16.12
C ASP A 52 -9.91 -8.06 -15.45
N VAL A 53 -8.69 -8.38 -15.00
CA VAL A 53 -8.35 -9.68 -14.39
C VAL A 53 -8.20 -9.52 -12.88
N GLY A 54 -8.74 -10.45 -12.11
CA GLY A 54 -8.62 -10.42 -10.64
C GLY A 54 -9.39 -9.28 -9.98
N VAL A 55 -10.50 -8.87 -10.60
CA VAL A 55 -11.48 -7.96 -10.01
C VAL A 55 -12.19 -8.69 -8.87
N GLU A 56 -12.27 -8.04 -7.72
CA GLU A 56 -13.04 -8.51 -6.56
C GLU A 56 -14.24 -7.59 -6.38
N ASP A 57 -15.41 -8.06 -6.79
CA ASP A 57 -16.70 -7.40 -6.68
C ASP A 57 -17.73 -8.29 -5.95
N ASP A 58 -18.97 -7.80 -5.84
CA ASP A 58 -20.06 -8.51 -5.15
C ASP A 58 -20.36 -9.88 -5.76
N ASP A 59 -20.29 -10.01 -7.09
CA ASP A 59 -20.50 -11.29 -7.79
C ASP A 59 -19.40 -12.29 -7.44
N SER A 60 -18.13 -11.87 -7.49
CA SER A 60 -17.00 -12.72 -7.14
C SER A 60 -17.09 -13.22 -5.70
N ARG A 61 -17.54 -12.37 -4.76
CA ARG A 61 -17.74 -12.73 -3.35
C ARG A 61 -18.86 -13.74 -3.17
N TYR A 62 -19.99 -13.50 -3.84
CA TYR A 62 -21.12 -14.42 -3.82
C TYR A 62 -20.70 -15.83 -4.26
N TRP A 63 -20.02 -15.93 -5.42
CA TRP A 63 -19.59 -17.23 -5.94
C TRP A 63 -18.51 -17.91 -5.10
N MET A 64 -17.55 -17.13 -4.56
CA MET A 64 -16.56 -17.67 -3.64
C MET A 64 -17.22 -18.27 -2.39
N GLU A 65 -18.22 -17.60 -1.80
CA GLU A 65 -18.92 -18.13 -0.63
C GLU A 65 -19.77 -19.35 -0.98
N HIS A 66 -20.53 -19.29 -2.08
CA HIS A 66 -21.29 -20.44 -2.59
C HIS A 66 -20.40 -21.67 -2.80
N TYR A 67 -19.20 -21.51 -3.37
CA TYR A 67 -18.26 -22.61 -3.56
C TYR A 67 -17.67 -23.13 -2.26
N LYS A 68 -17.51 -22.30 -1.22
CA LYS A 68 -17.13 -22.80 0.12
C LYS A 68 -18.25 -23.64 0.72
N GLU A 69 -19.48 -23.12 0.71
CA GLU A 69 -20.65 -23.78 1.27
C GLU A 69 -20.94 -25.14 0.60
N THR A 70 -20.72 -25.21 -0.71
CA THR A 70 -20.94 -26.43 -1.51
C THR A 70 -19.70 -27.33 -1.63
N GLY A 71 -18.57 -26.97 -1.00
CA GLY A 71 -17.34 -27.76 -1.02
C GLY A 71 -16.58 -27.78 -2.36
N GLN A 72 -16.91 -26.87 -3.28
CA GLN A 72 -16.26 -26.74 -4.61
C GLN A 72 -14.94 -25.94 -4.53
N PHE A 73 -14.03 -26.34 -3.64
CA PHE A 73 -12.81 -25.59 -3.35
C PHE A 73 -11.87 -25.43 -4.55
N ASP A 74 -11.85 -26.41 -5.47
CA ASP A 74 -11.03 -26.33 -6.69
C ASP A 74 -11.43 -25.13 -7.56
N LYS A 75 -12.73 -24.83 -7.64
CA LYS A 75 -13.23 -23.65 -8.39
C LYS A 75 -12.77 -22.35 -7.77
N ILE A 76 -12.77 -22.26 -6.43
CA ILE A 76 -12.24 -21.09 -5.73
C ILE A 76 -10.80 -20.84 -6.16
N LYS A 77 -9.97 -21.88 -6.15
CA LYS A 77 -8.56 -21.75 -6.53
C LYS A 77 -8.38 -21.42 -8.02
N GLN A 78 -9.13 -22.08 -8.91
CA GLN A 78 -8.99 -21.95 -10.36
C GLN A 78 -9.50 -20.61 -10.87
N GLU A 79 -10.63 -20.14 -10.37
CA GLU A 79 -11.31 -18.94 -10.88
C GLU A 79 -10.89 -17.66 -10.14
N TYR A 80 -10.76 -17.72 -8.82
CA TYR A 80 -10.55 -16.52 -7.98
C TYR A 80 -9.13 -16.40 -7.41
N GLY A 81 -8.31 -17.45 -7.53
CA GLY A 81 -6.92 -17.41 -7.09
C GLY A 81 -6.06 -16.33 -7.76
N VAL A 82 -6.51 -15.82 -8.91
CA VAL A 82 -5.86 -14.72 -9.63
C VAL A 82 -6.00 -13.36 -8.92
N ILE A 83 -7.06 -13.15 -8.11
CA ILE A 83 -7.28 -11.93 -7.33
C ILE A 83 -6.05 -11.65 -6.45
N ARG A 84 -5.64 -12.65 -5.65
CA ARG A 84 -4.44 -12.57 -4.82
C ARG A 84 -3.20 -12.24 -5.64
N THR A 85 -3.02 -12.88 -6.81
CA THR A 85 -1.85 -12.62 -7.67
C THR A 85 -1.79 -11.16 -8.12
N VAL A 86 -2.93 -10.59 -8.49
CA VAL A 86 -3.04 -9.19 -8.92
C VAL A 86 -2.76 -8.24 -7.76
N ASP A 87 -3.30 -8.50 -6.57
CA ASP A 87 -3.10 -7.64 -5.40
C ASP A 87 -1.64 -7.60 -4.98
N LEU A 88 -0.99 -8.77 -4.91
CA LEU A 88 0.45 -8.83 -4.66
C LEU A 88 1.26 -8.16 -5.76
N ARG A 89 0.79 -8.19 -7.02
CA ARG A 89 1.45 -7.45 -8.10
C ARG A 89 1.30 -5.94 -7.95
N CYS A 90 0.14 -5.46 -7.50
CA CYS A 90 -0.07 -4.05 -7.17
C CYS A 90 0.85 -3.61 -6.02
N VAL A 91 1.01 -4.44 -4.99
CA VAL A 91 2.02 -4.22 -3.95
C VAL A 91 3.41 -4.14 -4.56
N ASP A 92 3.82 -5.10 -5.39
CA ASP A 92 5.16 -5.15 -5.98
C ASP A 92 5.53 -3.86 -6.72
N ILE A 93 4.64 -3.35 -7.56
CA ILE A 93 4.90 -2.18 -8.39
C ILE A 93 4.76 -0.85 -7.64
N SER A 94 4.25 -0.86 -6.42
CA SER A 94 4.12 0.36 -5.62
C SER A 94 5.44 0.79 -4.99
N ASP A 95 5.69 2.09 -4.93
CA ASP A 95 6.89 2.66 -4.30
C ASP A 95 6.72 2.76 -2.77
N PHE A 96 5.48 2.87 -2.30
CA PHE A 96 5.07 2.74 -0.90
C PHE A 96 3.65 2.18 -0.82
N ILE A 97 3.17 1.81 0.38
CA ILE A 97 1.76 1.45 0.58
C ILE A 97 1.15 2.24 1.74
N VAL A 98 -0.16 2.46 1.65
CA VAL A 98 -1.01 2.93 2.76
C VAL A 98 -1.92 1.78 3.15
N ALA A 99 -1.81 1.34 4.40
CA ALA A 99 -2.56 0.22 4.94
C ALA A 99 -3.58 0.70 5.97
N HIS A 100 -4.84 0.32 5.79
CA HIS A 100 -5.89 0.50 6.79
C HIS A 100 -6.18 -0.83 7.49
N ILE A 101 -6.04 -0.84 8.82
CA ILE A 101 -6.33 -1.99 9.67
C ILE A 101 -7.53 -1.67 10.56
N ASP A 102 -8.55 -2.51 10.46
CA ASP A 102 -9.68 -2.58 11.38
C ASP A 102 -9.56 -3.89 12.17
N LEU A 103 -9.34 -3.78 13.49
CA LEU A 103 -9.14 -4.95 14.36
C LEU A 103 -10.41 -5.81 14.53
N ASP A 104 -11.57 -5.25 14.22
CA ASP A 104 -12.84 -5.96 14.25
C ASP A 104 -13.07 -6.78 12.97
N VAL A 105 -12.16 -6.68 11.99
CA VAL A 105 -12.22 -7.36 10.70
C VAL A 105 -11.01 -8.29 10.53
N HIS A 106 -11.28 -9.55 10.19
CA HIS A 106 -10.20 -10.49 9.88
C HIS A 106 -9.59 -10.19 8.50
N ALA A 107 -8.40 -9.59 8.50
CA ALA A 107 -7.78 -9.02 7.31
C ALA A 107 -6.61 -9.87 6.76
N CYS A 108 -6.86 -11.15 6.42
CA CYS A 108 -5.81 -12.09 6.00
C CYS A 108 -4.97 -11.57 4.81
N GLY A 109 -5.62 -11.11 3.74
CA GLY A 109 -4.94 -10.54 2.57
C GLY A 109 -4.11 -9.30 2.90
N THR A 110 -4.68 -8.40 3.69
CA THR A 110 -4.02 -7.16 4.14
C THR A 110 -2.69 -7.42 4.85
N TYR A 111 -2.64 -8.42 5.74
CA TYR A 111 -1.38 -8.76 6.42
C TYR A 111 -0.35 -9.38 5.47
N GLU A 112 -0.78 -10.15 4.46
CA GLU A 112 0.11 -10.68 3.44
C GLU A 112 0.71 -9.56 2.57
N GLU A 113 -0.10 -8.60 2.15
CA GLU A 113 0.31 -7.42 1.38
C GLU A 113 1.34 -6.58 2.15
N ILE A 114 1.08 -6.30 3.45
CA ILE A 114 2.03 -5.64 4.36
C ILE A 114 3.34 -6.43 4.45
N THR A 115 3.26 -7.76 4.58
CA THR A 115 4.44 -8.62 4.70
C THR A 115 5.29 -8.59 3.43
N LEU A 116 4.67 -8.64 2.26
CA LEU A 116 5.35 -8.53 0.97
C LEU A 116 6.05 -7.18 0.82
N ALA A 117 5.33 -6.08 1.11
CA ALA A 117 5.91 -4.74 1.13
C ALA A 117 7.12 -4.66 2.08
N ASN A 118 7.02 -5.27 3.26
CA ASN A 118 8.08 -5.22 4.26
C ASN A 118 9.34 -5.98 3.80
N ARG A 119 9.16 -7.11 3.10
CA ARG A 119 10.27 -7.87 2.49
C ARG A 119 11.02 -7.05 1.43
N GLN A 120 10.31 -6.16 0.71
CA GLN A 120 10.90 -5.23 -0.26
C GLN A 120 11.47 -3.96 0.38
N LYS A 121 11.38 -3.84 1.72
CA LYS A 121 11.83 -2.68 2.50
C LYS A 121 11.20 -1.34 2.10
N LYS A 122 10.08 -1.36 1.38
CA LYS A 122 9.37 -0.14 1.01
C LYS A 122 8.73 0.53 2.25
N PRO A 123 8.44 1.84 2.20
CA PRO A 123 7.63 2.51 3.20
C PRO A 123 6.22 1.90 3.26
N ILE A 124 5.78 1.62 4.48
CA ILE A 124 4.46 1.07 4.80
C ILE A 124 3.87 1.98 5.86
N LEU A 125 2.83 2.73 5.52
CA LEU A 125 2.14 3.62 6.44
C LEU A 125 0.84 2.97 6.88
N VAL A 126 0.69 2.71 8.17
CA VAL A 126 -0.46 1.98 8.72
C VAL A 126 -1.34 2.92 9.53
N HIS A 127 -2.60 3.04 9.14
CA HIS A 127 -3.64 3.57 10.00
C HIS A 127 -4.37 2.40 10.67
N CYS A 128 -4.34 2.36 12.01
CA CYS A 128 -5.11 1.42 12.83
C CYS A 128 -6.38 2.11 13.32
N LYS A 129 -7.56 1.64 12.90
CA LYS A 129 -8.87 2.26 13.21
C LYS A 129 -9.12 2.42 14.70
N GLN A 130 -8.71 1.43 15.50
CA GLN A 130 -8.83 1.43 16.95
C GLN A 130 -7.68 2.20 17.64
N GLY A 131 -6.87 2.94 16.89
CA GLY A 131 -5.72 3.68 17.38
C GLY A 131 -4.43 2.86 17.42
N LYS A 132 -3.30 3.56 17.33
CA LYS A 132 -1.94 3.00 17.31
C LYS A 132 -1.66 2.14 18.55
N LYS A 133 -2.15 2.57 19.71
CA LYS A 133 -1.97 1.84 20.98
C LYS A 133 -2.50 0.40 20.90
N ASN A 134 -3.51 0.15 20.07
CA ASN A 134 -4.12 -1.16 19.89
C ASN A 134 -3.59 -1.91 18.66
N ALA A 135 -2.68 -1.31 17.88
CA ALA A 135 -2.13 -1.95 16.69
C ALA A 135 -1.46 -3.30 17.04
N PRO A 136 -1.57 -4.33 16.20
CA PRO A 136 -1.01 -5.64 16.51
C PRO A 136 0.51 -5.57 16.74
N ASN A 137 1.00 -6.25 17.77
CA ASN A 137 2.42 -6.28 18.14
C ASN A 137 3.35 -6.60 16.96
N TRP A 138 2.92 -7.49 16.07
CA TRP A 138 3.67 -7.83 14.86
C TRP A 138 3.98 -6.63 13.96
N LEU A 139 3.08 -5.63 13.88
CA LEU A 139 3.35 -4.41 13.11
C LEU A 139 4.48 -3.59 13.76
N PHE A 140 4.51 -3.51 15.09
CA PHE A 140 5.61 -2.85 15.81
C PHE A 140 6.96 -3.57 15.65
N PHE A 141 6.95 -4.89 15.53
CA PHE A 141 8.18 -5.66 15.29
C PHE A 141 8.69 -5.50 13.85
N MET A 142 7.78 -5.32 12.90
CA MET A 142 8.11 -5.25 11.47
C MET A 142 8.44 -3.86 10.97
N LEU A 143 7.82 -2.81 11.55
CA LEU A 143 7.77 -1.46 11.00
C LEU A 143 8.34 -0.44 11.98
N PRO A 144 8.92 0.68 11.48
CA PRO A 144 9.14 1.86 12.32
C PRO A 144 7.81 2.28 12.96
N HIS A 145 7.79 2.46 14.28
CA HIS A 145 6.56 2.81 14.96
C HIS A 145 6.01 4.17 14.50
N GLU A 146 6.85 5.07 13.98
CA GLU A 146 6.46 6.35 13.39
C GLU A 146 5.64 6.21 12.11
N HIS A 147 5.58 5.02 11.52
CA HIS A 147 4.72 4.72 10.38
C HIS A 147 3.40 4.05 10.78
N ILE A 148 3.09 4.00 12.07
CA ILE A 148 1.81 3.51 12.60
C ILE A 148 1.09 4.69 13.24
N PHE A 149 -0.13 4.96 12.79
CA PHE A 149 -0.87 6.18 13.06
C PHE A 149 -2.19 5.89 13.78
N ASP A 150 -2.58 6.81 14.66
CA ASP A 150 -3.85 6.76 15.40
C ASP A 150 -5.05 7.16 14.53
N SER A 151 -4.82 8.00 13.51
CA SER A 151 -5.85 8.45 12.58
C SER A 151 -5.34 8.49 11.13
N MET A 152 -6.27 8.46 10.18
CA MET A 152 -5.93 8.67 8.76
C MET A 152 -5.40 10.09 8.52
N ASP A 153 -5.90 11.08 9.25
CA ASP A 153 -5.45 12.48 9.11
C ASP A 153 -3.98 12.64 9.51
N ASP A 154 -3.54 12.02 10.61
CA ASP A 154 -2.13 12.04 11.02
C ASP A 154 -1.21 11.39 9.98
N LEU A 155 -1.67 10.29 9.37
CA LEU A 155 -0.97 9.64 8.27
C LEU A 155 -0.85 10.57 7.06
N MET A 156 -1.94 11.25 6.69
CA MET A 156 -1.93 12.20 5.58
C MET A 156 -1.03 13.41 5.88
N VAL A 157 -1.03 13.93 7.10
CA VAL A 157 -0.09 14.99 7.54
C VAL A 157 1.35 14.53 7.40
N TYR A 158 1.67 13.30 7.81
CA TYR A 158 3.00 12.72 7.62
C TYR A 158 3.38 12.61 6.14
N LEU A 159 2.46 12.16 5.27
CA LEU A 159 2.70 12.10 3.82
C LEU A 159 2.96 13.49 3.22
N HIS A 160 2.21 14.52 3.62
CA HIS A 160 2.48 15.90 3.19
C HIS A 160 3.88 16.35 3.61
N TYR A 161 4.28 16.05 4.85
CA TYR A 161 5.63 16.33 5.33
C TYR A 161 6.69 15.62 4.47
N VAL A 162 6.53 14.31 4.21
CA VAL A 162 7.45 13.56 3.35
C VAL A 162 7.52 14.17 1.95
N ASN A 163 6.38 14.59 1.41
CA ASN A 163 6.30 15.16 0.08
C ASN A 163 7.05 16.49 -0.07
N GLN A 164 6.95 17.35 0.95
CA GLN A 164 7.46 18.73 0.90
C GLN A 164 8.83 18.90 1.58
N SER A 165 9.28 17.93 2.36
CA SER A 165 10.53 18.05 3.13
C SER A 165 11.77 17.91 2.25
N ASN A 166 12.80 18.74 2.52
CA ASN A 166 14.12 18.61 1.90
C ASN A 166 14.87 17.35 2.33
N ASN A 167 14.63 16.85 3.55
CA ASN A 167 15.31 15.67 4.06
C ASN A 167 14.40 14.98 5.10
N PRO A 168 13.31 14.34 4.65
CA PRO A 168 12.44 13.63 5.58
C PRO A 168 13.23 12.51 6.25
N ARG A 169 12.96 12.27 7.54
CA ARG A 169 13.55 11.14 8.24
C ARG A 169 13.18 9.86 7.50
N HIS A 170 14.19 9.13 7.03
CA HIS A 170 13.95 8.02 6.11
C HIS A 170 13.48 6.73 6.79
N TYR A 171 13.77 6.54 8.08
CA TYR A 171 13.43 5.34 8.87
C TYR A 171 13.88 4.02 8.22
N GLU A 172 14.94 4.07 7.42
CA GLU A 172 15.42 2.95 6.58
C GLU A 172 14.37 2.43 5.57
N ARG A 173 13.40 3.28 5.21
CA ARG A 173 12.32 2.96 4.27
C ARG A 173 12.25 3.94 3.10
N TRP A 174 12.29 5.24 3.38
CA TRP A 174 12.19 6.26 2.33
C TRP A 174 13.53 6.48 1.64
N PHE A 175 13.66 5.93 0.44
CA PHE A 175 14.81 6.17 -0.44
C PHE A 175 14.31 6.83 -1.73
N PHE A 176 14.67 8.09 -1.92
CA PHE A 176 14.30 8.85 -3.11
C PHE A 176 15.45 8.80 -4.11
N PHE A 177 15.22 8.16 -5.25
CA PHE A 177 16.19 8.09 -6.33
C PHE A 177 16.06 9.31 -7.23
N ASN A 178 17.18 9.98 -7.52
CA ASN A 178 17.20 11.10 -8.46
C ASN A 178 16.78 10.61 -9.85
N ARG A 179 15.80 11.28 -10.45
CA ARG A 179 15.30 10.96 -11.80
C ARG A 179 16.07 11.69 -12.90
N ASP A 180 17.33 12.04 -12.64
CA ASP A 180 18.17 12.80 -13.58
C ASP A 180 18.33 12.01 -14.87
N THR A 181 17.59 12.42 -15.90
CA THR A 181 17.63 11.81 -17.24
C THR A 181 18.84 12.25 -18.06
N GLU A 182 19.72 13.10 -17.52
CA GLU A 182 20.90 13.61 -18.23
C GLU A 182 22.26 13.16 -17.65
N GLY A 183 22.30 12.36 -16.57
CA GLY A 183 23.55 12.09 -15.84
C GLY A 183 24.19 10.71 -16.01
N VAL A 184 23.51 9.73 -16.61
CA VAL A 184 23.92 8.31 -16.50
C VAL A 184 25.15 7.93 -17.36
N ILE A 185 25.68 8.82 -18.21
CA ILE A 185 26.86 8.48 -19.04
C ILE A 185 28.21 8.84 -18.39
N ASN A 186 28.29 9.70 -17.35
CA ASN A 186 29.60 10.29 -16.98
C ASN A 186 30.19 9.96 -15.59
N ASN A 187 29.64 9.02 -14.81
CA ASN A 187 30.22 8.69 -13.49
C ASN A 187 30.73 7.26 -13.32
N SER A 188 31.34 6.69 -14.37
CA SER A 188 32.33 5.63 -14.18
C SER A 188 33.73 6.24 -13.97
N LYS A 189 33.92 7.00 -12.89
CA LYS A 189 35.26 7.33 -12.36
C LYS A 189 35.20 7.82 -10.91
N LYS A 190 35.92 7.08 -10.05
CA LYS A 190 36.28 7.32 -8.63
C LYS A 190 35.13 6.98 -7.66
N ILE A 191 35.32 6.17 -6.62
CA ILE A 191 36.43 6.07 -5.65
C ILE A 191 36.52 4.57 -5.24
N VAL A 192 37.62 3.83 -5.47
CA VAL A 192 38.97 3.84 -4.85
C VAL A 192 38.97 3.26 -3.42
N ASN A 193 39.78 2.21 -3.27
CA ASN A 193 40.17 1.53 -2.03
C ASN A 193 40.52 2.48 -0.87
N SER A 194 39.98 2.17 0.31
CA SER A 194 40.72 2.06 1.59
C SER A 194 39.82 1.43 2.64
#